data_AF-A0A514XFF0-F1
#
_entry.id   AF-A0A514XFF0-F1
#
_cell.length_a   1.000
_cell.length_b   1.000
_cell.length_c   1.000
_cell.angle_alpha   90.00
_cell.angle_beta   90.00
_cell.angle_gamma   90.00
#
_symmetry.space_group_name_H-M   'P 1'
#
loop_
_entity.id
_entity.type
_entity.pdbx_description
1 polymer ?
#
loop_
_entity_poly.entity_id
_entity_poly.type
_entity_poly.pdbx_seq_one_letter_code
_entity_poly.pdbx_strand_id
1 'polypeptide(L)'
;MKAIVLGLLLVVSSVNAWALKIESEYIQTITGQYVKTTKVSCDEASANHCTQICNNPILCQRREPYCRNCAGTSSPLLRQLFTELSHLYTVKSQLTELSPLVKFLAEEDYVLLDLNSVFNYYTPVGGEPFLNELVNFCGDRADSALLVVRLDEVHQPASLNYILCPDGAGQTAAFEVAPRTPGIQQQLKTEIFFNLN
;
A
#
# COMPACT_ATOMS: atom_id res chain seq x y z
N MET A 1 59.57 18.22 19.41
CA MET A 1 58.10 18.43 19.48
C MET A 1 57.45 17.39 18.58
N LYS A 2 56.75 16.40 19.16
CA LYS A 2 56.10 15.32 18.39
C LYS A 2 54.61 15.66 18.29
N ALA A 3 54.14 15.96 17.07
CA ALA A 3 52.74 16.17 16.78
C ALA A 3 52.03 14.80 16.78
N ILE A 4 51.10 14.61 17.71
CA ILE A 4 50.19 13.46 17.73
C ILE A 4 49.03 13.83 16.82
N VAL A 5 49.02 13.26 15.61
CA VAL A 5 47.88 13.37 14.69
C VAL A 5 46.82 12.40 15.18
N LEU A 6 45.80 12.94 15.85
CA LEU A 6 44.62 12.21 16.29
C LEU A 6 43.76 11.91 15.04
N GLY A 7 43.88 10.68 14.53
CA GLY A 7 43.07 10.19 13.41
C GLY A 7 41.63 9.98 13.86
N LEU A 8 40.73 10.88 13.45
CA LEU A 8 39.30 10.77 13.64
C LEU A 8 38.78 9.64 12.72
N LEU A 9 38.58 8.44 13.26
CA LEU A 9 37.87 7.35 12.60
C LEU A 9 36.40 7.74 12.45
N LEU A 10 36.03 8.24 11.26
CA LEU A 10 34.65 8.36 10.82
C LEU A 10 34.09 6.96 10.57
N VAL A 11 33.44 6.40 11.59
CA VAL A 11 32.57 5.23 11.42
C VAL A 11 31.31 5.71 10.71
N VAL A 12 31.34 5.70 9.38
CA VAL A 12 30.14 5.87 8.56
C VAL A 12 29.29 4.64 8.79
N SER A 13 28.32 4.74 9.70
CA SER A 13 27.27 3.75 9.86
C SER A 13 26.43 3.81 8.58
N SER A 14 26.72 2.92 7.64
CA SER A 14 25.87 2.69 6.47
C SER A 14 24.57 2.11 7.00
N VAL A 15 23.60 2.97 7.30
CA VAL A 15 22.20 2.57 7.41
C VAL A 15 21.86 1.89 6.09
N ASN A 16 21.73 0.56 6.11
CA ASN A 16 21.31 -0.20 4.95
C ASN A 16 19.91 0.29 4.60
N ALA A 17 19.81 1.12 3.55
CA ALA A 17 18.52 1.54 3.02
C ALA A 17 17.86 0.28 2.44
N TRP A 18 16.85 -0.23 3.14
CA TRP A 18 16.10 -1.39 2.67
C TRP A 18 15.29 -0.98 1.44
N ALA A 19 15.66 -1.50 0.28
CA ALA A 19 15.10 -1.15 -1.02
C ALA A 19 14.04 -2.18 -1.43
N LEU A 20 12.83 -2.02 -0.90
CA LEU A 20 11.65 -2.79 -1.31
C LEU A 20 10.83 -1.96 -2.31
N LYS A 21 10.47 -2.54 -3.45
CA LYS A 21 9.58 -1.91 -4.43
C LYS A 21 8.28 -2.69 -4.55
N ILE A 22 7.16 -2.07 -4.22
CA ILE A 22 5.81 -2.63 -4.33
C ILE A 22 5.05 -1.91 -5.43
N GLU A 23 4.54 -2.67 -6.38
CA GLU A 23 3.80 -2.18 -7.54
C GLU A 23 2.50 -2.99 -7.73
N SER A 24 1.56 -2.40 -8.44
CA SER A 24 0.33 -3.06 -8.89
C SER A 24 0.26 -2.99 -10.41
N GLU A 25 0.22 -4.14 -11.07
CA GLU A 25 0.16 -4.25 -12.54
C GLU A 25 -1.03 -5.08 -13.01
N TYR A 26 -1.55 -4.79 -14.20
CA TYR A 26 -2.58 -5.63 -14.84
C TYR A 26 -1.91 -6.56 -15.84
N ILE A 27 -2.05 -7.87 -15.63
CA ILE A 27 -1.49 -8.91 -16.51
C ILE A 27 -2.64 -9.58 -17.24
N GLN A 28 -2.50 -9.74 -18.56
CA GLN A 28 -3.46 -10.50 -19.36
C GLN A 28 -3.21 -12.00 -19.19
N THR A 29 -4.23 -12.74 -18.80
CA THR A 29 -4.21 -14.20 -18.69
C THR A 29 -4.27 -14.85 -20.07
N ILE A 30 -3.93 -16.14 -20.14
CA ILE A 30 -4.05 -16.96 -21.36
C ILE A 30 -5.49 -17.01 -21.92
N THR A 31 -6.50 -16.76 -21.08
CA THR A 31 -7.92 -16.68 -21.45
C THR A 31 -8.34 -15.26 -21.88
N GLY A 32 -7.39 -14.33 -22.02
CA GLY A 32 -7.64 -12.95 -22.44
C GLY A 32 -8.17 -12.03 -21.34
N GLN A 33 -8.35 -12.52 -20.10
CA GLN A 33 -8.85 -11.71 -18.97
C GLN A 33 -7.71 -10.91 -18.35
N TYR A 34 -7.95 -9.64 -18.01
CA TYR A 34 -7.02 -8.82 -17.24
C TYR A 34 -7.15 -9.12 -15.75
N VAL A 35 -6.04 -9.48 -15.12
CA VAL A 35 -5.96 -9.76 -13.69
C VAL A 35 -4.94 -8.83 -13.08
N LYS A 36 -5.36 -8.14 -12.01
CA LYS A 36 -4.46 -7.30 -11.24
C LYS A 36 -3.54 -8.16 -10.38
N THR A 37 -2.27 -7.81 -10.40
CA THR A 37 -1.19 -8.53 -9.75
C THR A 37 -0.40 -7.55 -8.90
N THR A 38 -0.20 -7.90 -7.63
CA THR A 38 0.76 -7.22 -6.76
C THR A 38 2.14 -7.77 -7.06
N LYS A 39 3.08 -6.88 -7.31
CA LYS A 39 4.48 -7.19 -7.57
C LYS A 39 5.34 -6.58 -6.47
N VAL A 40 6.11 -7.40 -5.76
CA VAL A 40 7.09 -6.95 -4.78
C VAL A 40 8.47 -7.34 -5.28
N SER A 41 9.34 -6.36 -5.49
CA SER A 41 10.72 -6.58 -5.95
C SER A 41 11.68 -6.19 -4.84
N CYS A 42 12.69 -7.04 -4.60
CA CYS A 42 13.74 -6.82 -3.61
C CYS A 42 15.11 -6.76 -4.28
N ASP A 43 15.97 -5.91 -3.75
CA ASP A 43 17.41 -5.98 -3.99
C ASP A 43 18.09 -7.00 -3.07
N GLU A 44 19.41 -7.13 -3.18
CA GLU A 44 20.19 -8.07 -2.37
C GLU A 44 20.07 -7.77 -0.86
N ALA A 45 20.01 -6.49 -0.47
CA ALA A 45 19.89 -6.07 0.93
C ALA A 45 18.50 -6.38 1.53
N SER A 46 17.46 -6.43 0.71
CA SER A 46 16.07 -6.69 1.10
C SER A 46 15.58 -8.09 0.73
N ALA A 47 16.44 -8.98 0.23
CA ALA A 47 16.08 -10.32 -0.24
C ALA A 47 15.32 -11.17 0.78
N ASN A 48 15.62 -10.98 2.07
CA ASN A 48 14.90 -11.65 3.16
C ASN A 48 13.41 -11.26 3.22
N HIS A 49 13.06 -10.02 2.87
CA HIS A 49 11.67 -9.57 2.85
C HIS A 49 10.85 -10.28 1.76
N CYS A 50 11.36 -10.36 0.53
CA CYS A 50 10.66 -11.09 -0.54
C CYS A 50 10.59 -12.60 -0.24
N THR A 51 11.63 -13.16 0.38
CA THR A 51 11.63 -14.56 0.81
C THR A 51 10.53 -14.81 1.84
N GLN A 52 10.32 -13.90 2.80
CA GLN A 52 9.22 -13.99 3.76
C GLN A 52 7.84 -13.87 3.10
N ILE A 53 7.69 -12.98 2.12
CA ILE A 53 6.39 -12.77 1.46
C ILE A 53 6.04 -13.96 0.56
N CYS A 54 6.96 -14.55 -0.20
CA CYS A 54 6.58 -15.63 -1.14
C CYS A 54 7.68 -16.60 -1.51
N ASN A 55 8.65 -16.79 -0.62
CA ASN A 55 9.71 -17.79 -0.77
C ASN A 55 10.55 -17.59 -2.05
N ASN A 56 10.68 -16.34 -2.51
CA ASN A 56 11.56 -15.94 -3.60
C ASN A 56 12.34 -14.69 -3.19
N PRO A 57 13.69 -14.68 -3.27
CA PRO A 57 14.51 -13.58 -2.76
C PRO A 57 14.49 -12.32 -3.62
N ILE A 58 14.05 -12.39 -4.88
CA ILE A 58 14.15 -11.28 -5.83
C ILE A 58 12.79 -10.70 -6.15
N LEU A 59 11.80 -11.57 -6.39
CA LEU A 59 10.53 -11.17 -6.95
C LEU A 59 9.39 -11.97 -6.35
N CYS A 60 8.39 -11.22 -5.89
CA CYS A 60 7.10 -11.71 -5.49
C CYS A 60 6.02 -11.26 -6.45
N GLN A 61 5.23 -12.18 -6.97
CA GLN A 61 4.02 -11.85 -7.73
C GLN A 61 2.86 -12.61 -7.14
N ARG A 62 1.85 -11.87 -6.68
CA ARG A 62 0.60 -12.41 -6.13
C ARG A 62 -0.55 -11.83 -6.92
N ARG A 63 -1.41 -12.69 -7.47
CA ARG A 63 -2.67 -12.24 -8.09
C ARG A 63 -3.56 -11.70 -7.00
N GLU A 64 -4.14 -10.51 -7.20
CA GLU A 64 -5.11 -9.99 -6.26
C GLU A 64 -6.34 -10.90 -6.26
N PRO A 65 -6.77 -11.41 -5.08
CA PRO A 65 -7.87 -12.37 -5.01
C PRO A 65 -9.20 -11.81 -5.54
N TYR A 66 -9.37 -10.49 -5.52
CA TYR A 66 -10.64 -9.81 -5.84
C TYR A 66 -10.60 -8.88 -7.06
N CYS A 67 -9.73 -9.13 -8.04
CA CYS A 67 -9.86 -8.47 -9.34
C CYS A 67 -10.59 -9.32 -10.38
N ARG A 68 -11.84 -9.71 -10.09
CA ARG A 68 -12.77 -10.09 -11.17
C ARG A 68 -13.29 -8.82 -11.81
N ASN A 69 -12.63 -8.37 -12.88
CA ASN A 69 -13.04 -7.27 -13.78
C ASN A 69 -12.98 -5.84 -13.22
N CYS A 70 -11.88 -5.45 -12.55
CA CYS A 70 -11.67 -4.05 -12.12
C CYS A 70 -11.70 -3.03 -13.28
N ALA A 71 -11.52 -3.49 -14.52
CA ALA A 71 -11.90 -2.75 -15.72
C ALA A 71 -13.36 -3.12 -16.11
N GLY A 72 -14.34 -2.50 -15.45
CA GLY A 72 -15.75 -2.57 -15.88
C GLY A 72 -16.78 -3.04 -14.86
N THR A 73 -16.41 -3.51 -13.66
CA THR A 73 -17.41 -3.82 -12.63
C THR A 73 -17.74 -2.62 -11.78
N SER A 74 -18.98 -2.17 -11.83
CA SER A 74 -19.61 -1.18 -10.95
C SER A 74 -19.83 -1.72 -9.53
N SER A 75 -18.79 -2.24 -8.87
CA SER A 75 -18.90 -2.75 -7.49
C SER A 75 -19.28 -1.60 -6.56
N PRO A 76 -20.53 -1.54 -6.03
CA PRO A 76 -20.95 -0.47 -5.14
C PRO A 76 -20.12 -0.48 -3.86
N LEU A 77 -19.68 -1.66 -3.46
CA LEU A 77 -18.81 -1.90 -2.32
C LEU A 77 -17.47 -1.18 -2.44
N LEU A 78 -16.78 -1.32 -3.58
CA LEU A 78 -15.51 -0.63 -3.81
C LEU A 78 -15.71 0.88 -3.91
N ARG A 79 -16.79 1.36 -4.53
CA ARG A 79 -17.09 2.80 -4.58
C ARG A 79 -17.34 3.40 -3.19
N GLN A 80 -18.12 2.70 -2.36
CA GLN A 80 -18.37 3.12 -0.98
C GLN A 80 -17.07 3.08 -0.18
N LEU A 81 -16.26 2.03 -0.33
CA LEU A 81 -14.94 1.93 0.27
C LEU A 81 -14.09 3.18 -0.07
N PHE A 82 -13.93 3.52 -1.34
CA PHE A 82 -13.15 4.71 -1.74
C PHE A 82 -13.70 6.02 -1.17
N THR A 83 -15.02 6.13 -0.99
CA THR A 83 -15.64 7.33 -0.41
C THR A 83 -15.42 7.40 1.11
N GLU A 84 -15.56 6.28 1.82
CA GLU A 84 -15.47 6.22 3.28
C GLU A 84 -14.03 6.26 3.79
N LEU A 85 -13.07 5.66 3.05
CA LEU A 85 -11.68 5.54 3.47
C LEU A 85 -11.07 6.88 3.93
N SER A 86 -11.30 7.93 3.17
CA SER A 86 -10.82 9.27 3.46
C SER A 86 -11.48 9.96 4.66
N HIS A 87 -12.75 9.64 4.92
CA HIS A 87 -13.49 10.19 6.05
C HIS A 87 -13.09 9.48 7.34
N LEU A 88 -12.81 8.18 7.26
CA LEU A 88 -12.52 7.34 8.40
C LEU A 88 -11.04 7.35 8.78
N TYR A 89 -10.12 7.51 7.81
CA TYR A 89 -8.68 7.36 8.05
C TYR A 89 -7.87 8.62 7.74
N THR A 90 -6.76 8.76 8.46
CA THR A 90 -5.70 9.77 8.27
C THR A 90 -4.35 9.07 8.27
N VAL A 91 -3.40 9.62 7.52
CA VAL A 91 -2.02 9.18 7.49
C VAL A 91 -1.35 9.62 8.79
N LYS A 92 -0.75 8.67 9.48
CA LYS A 92 -0.19 8.87 10.83
C LYS A 92 1.30 9.16 10.78
N SER A 93 2.08 8.22 10.26
CA SER A 93 3.53 8.32 10.24
C SER A 93 4.14 7.37 9.23
N GLN A 94 5.29 7.75 8.67
CA GLN A 94 6.10 6.86 7.86
C GLN A 94 6.66 5.73 8.73
N LEU A 95 6.65 4.50 8.20
CA LEU A 95 7.33 3.37 8.80
C LEU A 95 8.84 3.56 8.71
N THR A 96 9.50 3.52 9.86
CA THR A 96 10.97 3.51 9.95
C THR A 96 11.55 2.12 9.69
N GLU A 97 10.76 1.08 9.93
CA GLU A 97 11.11 -0.32 9.66
C GLU A 97 10.03 -1.00 8.81
N LEU A 98 10.45 -1.79 7.83
CA LEU A 98 9.52 -2.48 6.92
C LEU A 98 8.99 -3.80 7.49
N SER A 99 9.55 -4.31 8.58
CA SER A 99 9.15 -5.59 9.19
C SER A 99 7.63 -5.73 9.44
N PRO A 100 6.91 -4.71 9.96
CA PRO A 100 5.46 -4.80 10.14
C PRO A 100 4.70 -4.93 8.83
N LEU A 101 5.09 -4.17 7.81
CA LEU A 101 4.50 -4.25 6.48
C LEU A 101 4.76 -5.62 5.85
N VAL A 102 6.01 -6.11 5.91
CA VAL A 102 6.40 -7.40 5.34
C VAL A 102 5.61 -8.53 5.98
N LYS A 103 5.44 -8.50 7.31
CA LYS A 103 4.59 -9.46 8.02
C LYS A 103 3.14 -9.39 7.55
N PHE A 104 2.56 -8.19 7.45
CA PHE A 104 1.21 -8.00 6.93
C PHE A 104 1.05 -8.57 5.53
N LEU A 105 1.97 -8.25 4.61
CA LEU A 105 1.93 -8.74 3.23
C LEU A 105 2.10 -10.26 3.13
N ALA A 106 2.77 -10.89 4.09
CA ALA A 106 2.96 -12.33 4.12
C ALA A 106 1.72 -13.08 4.64
N GLU A 107 1.08 -12.54 5.69
CA GLU A 107 0.10 -13.26 6.52
C GLU A 107 -1.37 -12.88 6.26
N GLU A 108 -1.66 -11.66 5.82
CA GLU A 108 -3.04 -11.16 5.72
C GLU A 108 -3.59 -11.23 4.29
N ASP A 109 -4.91 -11.33 4.18
CA ASP A 109 -5.63 -11.11 2.92
C ASP A 109 -5.81 -9.60 2.70
N TYR A 110 -5.37 -9.12 1.54
CA TYR A 110 -5.42 -7.70 1.22
C TYR A 110 -5.64 -7.44 -0.28
N VAL A 111 -6.06 -6.22 -0.59
CA VAL A 111 -6.01 -5.64 -1.93
C VAL A 111 -5.24 -4.34 -1.88
N LEU A 112 -4.49 -4.06 -2.94
CA LEU A 112 -3.94 -2.73 -3.16
C LEU A 112 -4.97 -1.92 -3.92
N LEU A 113 -5.17 -0.65 -3.64
CA LEU A 113 -6.04 0.20 -4.43
C LEU A 113 -5.23 1.38 -4.97
N ASP A 114 -5.19 1.50 -6.29
CA ASP A 114 -4.57 2.64 -6.97
C ASP A 114 -5.56 3.81 -6.98
N LEU A 115 -5.06 5.02 -6.73
CA LEU A 115 -5.85 6.25 -6.89
C LEU A 115 -6.25 6.48 -8.35
N ASN A 116 -5.50 6.03 -9.33
CA ASN A 116 -5.89 6.12 -10.75
C ASN A 116 -6.89 5.02 -11.16
N SER A 117 -7.40 4.23 -10.22
CA SER A 117 -8.42 3.24 -10.52
C SER A 117 -9.71 3.89 -11.04
N VAL A 118 -10.41 3.19 -11.94
CA VAL A 118 -11.71 3.61 -12.50
C VAL A 118 -12.73 3.94 -11.40
N PHE A 119 -12.59 3.37 -10.22
CA PHE A 119 -13.44 3.68 -9.06
C PHE A 119 -13.29 5.13 -8.58
N ASN A 120 -12.09 5.71 -8.69
CA ASN A 120 -11.79 7.09 -8.36
C ASN A 120 -12.31 8.09 -9.40
N TYR A 121 -12.54 7.63 -10.64
CA TYR A 121 -13.01 8.48 -11.74
C TYR A 121 -14.43 9.03 -11.50
N TYR A 122 -15.30 8.25 -10.85
CA TYR A 122 -16.69 8.64 -10.60
C TYR A 122 -16.90 9.36 -9.26
N THR A 123 -16.01 9.14 -8.29
CA THR A 123 -16.05 9.79 -6.97
C THR A 123 -14.62 9.83 -6.45
N PRO A 124 -13.95 11.01 -6.47
CA PRO A 124 -12.59 11.14 -6.01
C PRO A 124 -12.43 10.61 -4.57
N VAL A 125 -11.44 9.75 -4.30
CA VAL A 125 -11.10 9.22 -2.97
C VAL A 125 -10.93 10.41 -2.02
N GLY A 126 -11.92 10.63 -1.16
CA GLY A 126 -11.91 11.72 -0.19
C GLY A 126 -11.94 13.14 -0.67
N GLY A 127 -12.15 13.37 -1.96
CA GLY A 127 -12.03 14.69 -2.54
C GLY A 127 -10.63 15.29 -2.35
N GLU A 128 -10.52 16.60 -2.58
CA GLU A 128 -9.27 17.34 -2.45
C GLU A 128 -8.58 17.19 -1.07
N PRO A 129 -9.28 17.12 0.08
CA PRO A 129 -8.60 17.04 1.38
C PRO A 129 -7.72 15.80 1.57
N PHE A 130 -8.19 14.62 1.18
CA PHE A 130 -7.40 13.39 1.31
C PHE A 130 -6.27 13.33 0.30
N LEU A 131 -6.49 13.83 -0.93
CA LEU A 131 -5.43 14.00 -1.92
C LEU A 131 -4.35 14.96 -1.42
N ASN A 132 -4.72 16.08 -0.80
CA ASN A 132 -3.76 17.02 -0.21
C ASN A 132 -2.96 16.36 0.93
N GLU A 133 -3.61 15.53 1.75
CA GLU A 133 -2.91 14.75 2.77
C GLU A 133 -1.89 13.80 2.13
N LEU A 134 -2.29 13.05 1.10
CA LEU A 134 -1.37 12.21 0.35
C LEU A 134 -0.22 12.99 -0.29
N VAL A 135 -0.47 14.16 -0.85
CA VAL A 135 0.57 15.06 -1.38
C VAL A 135 1.55 15.48 -0.29
N ASN A 136 1.08 15.74 0.93
CA ASN A 136 1.97 16.10 2.04
C ASN A 136 2.92 14.96 2.43
N PHE A 137 2.50 13.69 2.31
CA PHE A 137 3.32 12.54 2.68
C PHE A 137 4.12 11.95 1.50
N CYS A 138 3.52 11.93 0.31
CA CYS A 138 4.05 11.26 -0.88
C CYS A 138 4.66 12.24 -1.89
N GLY A 139 4.52 13.55 -1.66
CA GLY A 139 5.00 14.61 -2.55
C GLY A 139 4.34 14.57 -3.92
N ASP A 140 5.13 14.83 -4.95
CA ASP A 140 4.70 14.86 -6.36
C ASP A 140 4.22 13.50 -6.91
N ARG A 141 4.28 12.43 -6.10
CA ARG A 141 3.92 11.06 -6.49
C ARG A 141 2.70 10.53 -5.77
N ALA A 142 1.94 11.41 -5.13
CA ALA A 142 0.70 11.06 -4.46
C ALA A 142 -0.31 10.38 -5.40
N ASP A 143 -0.32 10.74 -6.68
CA ASP A 143 -1.16 10.13 -7.72
C ASP A 143 -0.88 8.64 -7.94
N SER A 144 0.33 8.18 -7.65
CA SER A 144 0.77 6.78 -7.75
C SER A 144 0.68 6.01 -6.43
N ALA A 145 0.07 6.59 -5.40
CA ALA A 145 -0.07 5.93 -4.12
C ALA A 145 -0.96 4.68 -4.19
N LEU A 146 -0.57 3.65 -3.45
CA LEU A 146 -1.34 2.41 -3.31
C LEU A 146 -1.89 2.32 -1.87
N LEU A 147 -3.21 2.19 -1.76
CA LEU A 147 -3.88 1.99 -0.47
C LEU A 147 -3.93 0.49 -0.16
N VAL A 148 -3.38 0.08 0.99
CA VAL A 148 -3.38 -1.31 1.43
C VAL A 148 -4.60 -1.57 2.30
N VAL A 149 -5.60 -2.23 1.73
CA VAL A 149 -6.85 -2.54 2.41
C VAL A 149 -6.87 -4.01 2.79
N ARG A 150 -6.96 -4.27 4.10
CA ARG A 150 -7.14 -5.61 4.65
C ARG A 150 -8.55 -6.11 4.37
N LEU A 151 -8.66 -7.39 4.03
CA LEU A 151 -9.91 -8.10 3.87
C LEU A 151 -10.24 -8.91 5.14
N ASP A 152 -11.53 -9.14 5.39
CA ASP A 152 -11.97 -10.09 6.42
C ASP A 152 -12.05 -11.54 5.90
N GLU A 153 -12.52 -12.46 6.75
CA GLU A 153 -12.63 -13.89 6.43
C GLU A 153 -13.61 -14.20 5.27
N VAL A 154 -14.56 -13.30 5.01
CA VAL A 154 -15.48 -13.38 3.87
C VAL A 154 -15.02 -12.51 2.70
N HIS A 155 -13.78 -12.05 2.79
CA HIS A 155 -13.05 -11.24 1.83
C HIS A 155 -13.70 -9.89 1.50
N GLN A 156 -14.37 -9.28 2.47
CA GLN A 156 -14.86 -7.92 2.39
C GLN A 156 -13.81 -6.92 2.91
N PRO A 157 -13.74 -5.70 2.35
CA PRO A 157 -12.88 -4.64 2.86
C PRO A 157 -13.15 -4.36 4.35
N ALA A 158 -12.15 -4.57 5.20
CA ALA A 158 -12.31 -4.48 6.65
C ALA A 158 -11.66 -3.21 7.23
N SER A 159 -10.43 -2.91 6.82
CA SER A 159 -9.67 -1.76 7.31
C SER A 159 -8.62 -1.28 6.30
N LEU A 160 -8.34 0.04 6.29
CA LEU A 160 -7.12 0.57 5.70
C LEU A 160 -5.99 0.42 6.70
N ASN A 161 -4.87 -0.13 6.26
CA ASN A 161 -3.74 -0.43 7.14
C ASN A 161 -2.50 0.37 6.78
N TYR A 162 -2.22 0.51 5.48
CA TYR A 162 -1.05 1.24 5.01
C TYR A 162 -1.36 2.05 3.76
N ILE A 163 -0.54 3.07 3.53
CA ILE A 163 -0.42 3.76 2.25
C ILE A 163 1.01 3.58 1.77
N LEU A 164 1.17 3.17 0.52
CA LEU A 164 2.47 2.92 -0.10
C LEU A 164 2.69 3.99 -1.18
N CYS A 165 3.82 4.67 -1.13
CA CYS A 165 4.17 5.70 -2.10
C CYS A 165 5.57 5.45 -2.67
N PRO A 166 5.77 5.70 -3.98
CA PRO A 166 7.11 5.62 -4.54
C PRO A 166 8.02 6.71 -3.97
N ASP A 167 9.22 6.35 -3.55
CA ASP A 167 10.24 7.25 -3.03
C ASP A 167 11.20 7.74 -4.13
N GLY A 168 12.06 8.72 -3.81
CA GLY A 168 12.95 9.39 -4.78
C GLY A 168 13.89 8.44 -5.53
N ALA A 169 14.13 7.26 -4.97
CA ALA A 169 15.02 6.22 -5.50
C ALA A 169 14.26 5.13 -6.27
N GLY A 170 12.93 5.23 -6.41
CA GLY A 170 12.10 4.23 -7.07
C GLY A 170 11.74 3.03 -6.18
N GLN A 171 11.94 3.16 -4.87
CA GLN A 171 11.53 2.21 -3.84
C GLN A 171 10.17 2.60 -3.25
N THR A 172 9.66 1.83 -2.28
CA THR A 172 8.40 2.10 -1.62
C THR A 172 8.62 2.64 -0.21
N ALA A 173 8.15 3.88 0.01
CA ALA A 173 7.88 4.40 1.33
C ALA A 173 6.51 3.92 1.80
N ALA A 174 6.41 3.43 3.03
CA ALA A 174 5.17 2.96 3.61
C ALA A 174 4.75 3.82 4.80
N PHE A 175 3.46 4.13 4.89
CA PHE A 175 2.89 4.97 5.92
C PHE A 175 1.79 4.22 6.65
N GLU A 176 1.83 4.27 7.97
CA GLU A 176 0.71 3.81 8.80
C GLU A 176 -0.46 4.77 8.66
N VAL A 177 -1.67 4.21 8.71
CA VAL A 177 -2.89 5.01 8.86
C VAL A 177 -3.52 4.77 10.23
N ALA A 178 -4.30 5.75 10.68
CA ALA A 178 -5.08 5.66 11.89
C ALA A 178 -6.51 6.15 11.63
N PRO A 179 -7.51 5.66 12.41
CA PRO A 179 -8.83 6.26 12.40
C PRO A 179 -8.76 7.74 12.76
N ARG A 180 -9.49 8.60 12.04
CA ARG A 180 -9.58 10.04 12.32
C ARG A 180 -10.20 10.33 13.68
N THR A 181 -11.07 9.45 14.18
CA THR A 181 -11.66 9.55 15.51
C THR A 181 -11.02 8.52 16.45
N PRO A 182 -10.17 8.96 17.40
CA PRO A 182 -9.50 8.06 18.33
C PRO A 182 -10.51 7.27 19.18
N GLY A 183 -10.26 5.97 19.38
CA GLY A 183 -11.08 5.11 20.23
C GLY A 183 -12.31 4.49 19.55
N ILE A 184 -12.61 4.85 18.30
CA ILE A 184 -13.58 4.13 17.47
C ILE A 184 -12.78 3.23 16.53
N GLN A 185 -12.88 1.91 16.70
CA GLN A 185 -12.54 0.99 15.61
C GLN A 185 -13.58 1.18 14.52
N GLN A 186 -13.33 2.14 13.63
CA GLN A 186 -14.12 2.33 12.42
C GLN A 186 -13.75 1.20 11.47
N GLN A 187 -14.47 0.08 11.60
CA GLN A 187 -14.54 -0.90 10.53
C GLN A 187 -15.19 -0.23 9.33
N LEU A 188 -14.74 -0.60 8.13
CA LEU A 188 -15.41 -0.27 6.89
C LEU A 188 -16.77 -1.00 6.87
N LYS A 189 -17.75 -0.46 7.59
CA LYS A 189 -19.11 -0.99 7.61
C LYS A 189 -19.74 -0.74 6.25
N THR A 190 -19.76 -1.79 5.45
CA THR A 190 -20.42 -1.81 4.17
C THR A 190 -21.72 -2.58 4.32
N GLU A 191 -22.68 -1.97 5.04
CA GLU A 191 -24.06 -2.44 4.98
C GLU A 191 -24.57 -2.17 3.55
N ILE A 192 -24.47 -3.18 2.69
CA ILE A 192 -25.04 -3.12 1.35
C ILE A 192 -26.55 -3.18 1.49
N PHE A 193 -27.21 -2.03 1.51
CA PHE A 193 -28.66 -1.96 1.30
C PHE A 193 -28.94 -2.33 -0.16
N PHE A 194 -29.20 -3.61 -0.42
CA PHE A 194 -29.88 -4.01 -1.64
C PHE A 194 -31.33 -3.52 -1.55
N ASN A 195 -31.58 -2.31 -2.03
CA ASN A 195 -32.94 -1.86 -2.30
C ASN A 195 -33.42 -2.60 -3.57
N LEU A 196 -33.94 -3.81 -3.36
CA LEU A 196 -34.67 -4.54 -4.40
C LEU A 196 -36.09 -3.96 -4.45
N ASN A 197 -36.26 -2.91 -5.25
CA ASN A 197 -37.58 -2.48 -5.75
C ASN A 197 -37.80 -3.03 -7.15
#